data_AF-A0A3M6VVU4-F1
#
_entry.id   AF-A0A3M6VVU4-F1
#
_cell.length_a   1.000
_cell.length_b   1.000
_cell.length_c   1.000
_cell.angle_alpha   90.00
_cell.angle_beta   90.00
_cell.angle_gamma   90.00
#
_symmetry.space_group_name_H-M   'P 1'
#
loop_
_entity.id
_entity.type
_entity.pdbx_description
1 polymer ?
#
loop_
_entity_poly.entity_id
_entity_poly.type
_entity_poly.pdbx_seq_one_letter_code
_entity_poly.pdbx_strand_id
1 'polypeptide(L)' 'MLIPKADRKKIHEFLFREGVCVAKKDFNLPKHPDIDTKNLYVIKACQSLTSRGYLKTQF' A
#
# COMPACT_ATOMS: atom_id res chain seq x y z
N MET A 1 -4.51 3.45 -10.46
CA MET A 1 -5.79 3.27 -9.75
C MET A 1 -6.17 4.59 -9.08
N LEU A 2 -7.43 5.01 -9.19
CA LEU A 2 -7.91 6.16 -8.43
C LEU A 2 -8.05 5.75 -6.97
N ILE A 3 -7.30 6.41 -6.08
CA ILE A 3 -7.28 6.17 -4.63
C ILE A 3 -7.47 7.53 -3.98
N PRO A 4 -8.36 7.69 -2.97
CA PRO A 4 -8.52 8.93 -2.24
C PRO A 4 -7.18 9.47 -1.71
N LYS A 5 -7.01 10.79 -1.73
CA LYS A 5 -5.75 11.44 -1.32
C LYS A 5 -5.40 11.13 0.15
N ALA A 6 -6.42 11.06 1.02
CA ALA A 6 -6.25 10.72 2.44
C ALA A 6 -5.66 9.32 2.64
N ASP A 7 -6.24 8.30 2.00
CA ASP A 7 -5.76 6.91 2.09
C ASP A 7 -4.37 6.75 1.49
N ARG A 8 -4.11 7.43 0.36
CA ARG A 8 -2.77 7.45 -0.23
C ARG A 8 -1.74 8.03 0.74
N LYS A 9 -2.06 9.14 1.42
CA LYS A 9 -1.15 9.76 2.40
C LYS A 9 -0.87 8.81 3.56
N LYS A 10 -1.89 8.15 4.12
CA LYS A 10 -1.73 7.12 5.17
C LYS A 10 -0.76 6.01 4.76
N ILE A 11 -0.88 5.49 3.54
CA ILE A 11 0.01 4.44 3.02
C ILE A 11 1.46 4.93 2.94
N HIS A 12 1.70 6.15 2.44
CA HIS A 12 3.04 6.71 2.32
C HIS A 12 3.65 7.04 3.69
N GLU A 13 2.86 7.60 4.60
CA GLU A 13 3.28 7.88 5.99
C GLU A 13 3.69 6.58 6.71
N PHE A 14 2.90 5.52 6.57
CA PHE A 14 3.23 4.21 7.14
C PHE A 14 4.52 3.64 6.53
N LEU A 15 4.64 3.63 5.19
CA LEU A 15 5.83 3.16 4.50
C LEU A 15 7.10 3.93 4.91
N PHE A 16 6.99 5.24 5.11
CA PHE A 16 8.12 6.07 5.51
C PHE A 16 8.49 5.86 6.99
N ARG A 17 7.51 5.59 7.86
CA ARG A 17 7.73 5.35 9.29
C ARG A 17 8.33 3.98 9.56
N GLU A 18 7.78 2.92 8.97
CA GLU A 18 8.22 1.54 9.22
C GLU A 18 9.34 1.08 8.26
N GLY A 19 9.45 1.70 7.09
CA GLY A 19 10.39 1.31 6.03
C GLY A 19 9.97 0.06 5.24
N VAL A 20 8.97 -0.69 5.71
CA VAL A 20 8.46 -1.92 5.09
C VAL A 20 6.94 -2.00 5.18
N CYS A 21 6.31 -2.73 4.26
CA CYS A 21 4.88 -3.01 4.30
C CYS A 21 4.61 -4.41 3.75
N VAL A 22 3.83 -5.22 4.48
CA VAL A 22 3.49 -6.59 4.09
C VAL A 22 1.98 -6.64 3.82
N ALA A 23 1.60 -6.87 2.56
CA ALA A 23 0.20 -7.03 2.18
C ALA A 23 -0.07 -8.44 1.69
N LYS A 24 -1.02 -9.13 2.32
CA LYS A 24 -1.54 -10.41 1.82
C LYS A 24 -2.14 -10.18 0.43
N LYS A 25 -1.90 -11.09 -0.51
CA LYS A 25 -2.43 -11.01 -1.89
C LYS A 25 -3.93 -11.36 -1.95
N ASP A 26 -4.74 -10.59 -1.23
CA ASP A 26 -6.19 -10.66 -1.20
C ASP A 26 -6.77 -9.29 -1.51
N PHE A 27 -7.35 -9.14 -2.71
CA PHE A 27 -7.87 -7.88 -3.21
C PHE A 27 -9.23 -7.51 -2.62
N ASN A 28 -9.96 -8.47 -2.06
CA ASN A 28 -11.30 -8.28 -1.53
C ASN A 28 -11.29 -8.01 -0.02
N LEU A 29 -10.13 -8.14 0.63
CA LEU A 29 -9.97 -7.84 2.04
C LEU A 29 -10.38 -6.37 2.30
N PRO A 30 -11.43 -6.12 3.09
CA PRO A 30 -12.03 -4.80 3.23
C PRO A 30 -11.10 -3.80 3.92
N LYS A 31 -10.20 -4.29 4.78
CA LYS A 31 -9.25 -3.48 5.55
C LYS A 31 -7.92 -4.19 5.70
N HIS A 32 -6.83 -3.45 5.54
CA HIS A 32 -5.48 -3.94 5.78
C HIS A 32 -5.20 -4.01 7.31
N PRO A 33 -4.45 -5.00 7.81
CA PRO A 33 -4.22 -5.18 9.26
C PRO A 33 -3.54 -3.99 9.92
N ASP A 34 -2.51 -3.41 9.29
CA ASP A 34 -1.67 -2.38 9.93
C ASP A 34 -2.06 -0.94 9.54
N ILE A 35 -2.83 -0.80 8.46
CA ILE A 35 -3.17 0.49 7.85
C ILE A 35 -4.67 0.56 7.73
N ASP A 36 -5.27 1.63 8.25
CA ASP A 36 -6.70 1.90 8.16
C ASP A 36 -7.11 2.33 6.74
N THR A 37 -6.93 1.42 5.77
CA THR A 37 -7.25 1.55 4.35
C THR A 37 -7.58 0.17 3.75
N LYS A 38 -8.18 0.13 2.56
CA LYS A 38 -8.45 -1.12 1.84
C LYS A 38 -7.16 -1.78 1.39
N ASN A 39 -7.07 -3.11 1.50
CA ASN A 39 -5.86 -3.85 1.10
C ASN A 39 -5.55 -3.68 -0.40
N LEU A 40 -6.59 -3.58 -1.24
CA LEU A 40 -6.45 -3.25 -2.65
C LEU A 40 -5.70 -1.93 -2.89
N TYR A 41 -5.94 -0.90 -2.06
CA TYR A 41 -5.28 0.39 -2.19
C TYR A 41 -3.80 0.29 -1.84
N VAL A 42 -3.47 -0.46 -0.78
CA VAL A 42 -2.07 -0.73 -0.38
C VAL A 42 -1.33 -1.43 -1.52
N ILE A 43 -1.87 -2.54 -2.03
CA ILE A 43 -1.22 -3.32 -3.09
C ILE A 43 -1.01 -2.47 -4.35
N LYS A 44 -2.03 -1.73 -4.80
CA LYS A 44 -1.93 -0.91 -6.02
C LYS A 44 -1.06 0.33 -5.85
N ALA A 45 -1.00 0.91 -4.65
CA ALA A 45 -0.06 1.99 -4.34
C ALA A 45 1.38 1.49 -4.37
N CYS A 46 1.68 0.38 -3.69
CA CYS A 46 3.03 -0.24 -3.69
C CYS A 46 3.44 -0.71 -5.09
N GLN A 47 2.51 -1.26 -5.89
CA GLN A 47 2.76 -1.62 -7.29
C GLN A 47 3.17 -0.39 -8.12
N SER A 48 2.47 0.74 -7.97
CA SER A 48 2.79 1.98 -8.67
C SER A 48 4.12 2.61 -8.22
N LEU A 49 4.52 2.43 -6.97
CA LEU A 49 5.81 2.92 -6.47
C LEU A 49 6.96 2.02 -6.95
N THR A 50 6.73 0.71 -7.02
CA THR A 50 7.69 -0.27 -7.56
C THR A 50 7.94 -0.03 -9.05
N SER A 51 6.89 0.22 -9.85
CA SER A 51 7.06 0.53 -11.28
C SER A 51 7.82 1.83 -11.54
N ARG A 52 7.90 2.72 -10.55
CA ARG A 52 8.68 3.98 -10.61
C ARG A 52 10.09 3.83 -10.02
N GLY A 53 10.46 2.64 -9.54
CA GLY A 53 11.78 2.37 -8.97
C GLY A 53 11.97 2.82 -7.52
N TYR A 54 10.92 3.24 -6.81
CA TYR A 54 11.04 3.73 -5.42
C TYR A 54 10.97 2.64 -4.36
N LEU A 55 10.36 1.50 -4.67
CA LEU A 55 10.23 0.36 -3.77
C LEU A 55 10.70 -0.91 -4.47
N LYS A 56 11.14 -1.88 -3.66
CA LYS A 56 11.38 -3.26 -4.10
C LYS A 56 10.23 -4.13 -3.57
N THR A 57 9.62 -4.92 -4.44
CA THR A 57 8.58 -5.90 -4.05
C THR A 57 9.16 -7.31 -4.10
N GLN A 58 8.81 -8.14 -3.13
CA GLN A 58 9.10 -9.58 -3.10
C GLN A 58 7.78 -10.34 -2.96
N PHE A 59 7.64 -11.46 -3.67
CA PHE A 59 6.48 -12.35 -3.61
C PHE A 59 6.78 -13.61 -2.80
#